data_AF-A0A967CNP5-F1
#
_entry.id   AF-A0A967CNP5-F1
#
_cell.length_a   1.000
_cell.length_b   1.000
_cell.length_c   1.000
_cell.angle_alpha   90.00
_cell.angle_beta   90.00
_cell.angle_gamma   90.00
#
_symmetry.space_group_name_H-M   'P 1'
#
loop_
_entity.id
_entity.type
_entity.pdbx_description
1 polymer ?
#
loop_
_entity_poly.entity_id
_entity_poly.type
_entity_poly.pdbx_seq_one_letter_code
_entity_poly.pdbx_strand_id
1 'polypeptide(L)'
;MVDLRANKGVFITTSGYTSQAIEFARSVERVVLVDGPRLAELMIAHEVSVSARTVKIPKIDSDYFDEESTNPSLEPSPNGGPPGPEVAAILRP
;
A
#
# COMPACT_ATOMS: atom_id res chain seq x y z
N MET A 1 -18.89 -33.91 30.47
CA MET A 1 -17.50 -33.49 30.18
C MET A 1 -17.27 -33.74 28.70
N VAL A 2 -17.19 -32.68 27.89
CA VAL A 2 -17.13 -32.80 26.43
C VAL A 2 -15.65 -32.90 26.04
N ASP A 3 -15.25 -34.01 25.44
CA ASP A 3 -13.89 -34.23 24.95
C ASP A 3 -13.73 -33.46 23.63
N LEU A 4 -13.25 -32.22 23.69
CA LEU A 4 -12.95 -31.39 22.52
C LEU A 4 -11.65 -31.88 21.87
N ARG A 5 -11.67 -33.09 21.29
CA ARG A 5 -10.57 -33.58 20.45
C ARG A 5 -10.56 -32.81 19.13
N ALA A 6 -9.72 -31.79 19.05
CA ALA A 6 -9.46 -31.08 17.80
C ALA A 6 -8.75 -32.01 16.81
N ASN A 7 -9.40 -32.31 15.69
CA ASN A 7 -8.86 -33.20 14.65
C ASN A 7 -7.90 -32.49 13.68
N LYS A 8 -7.84 -31.16 13.72
CA LYS A 8 -6.92 -30.31 12.95
C LYS A 8 -6.46 -29.15 13.84
N GLY A 9 -5.17 -28.83 13.81
CA GLY A 9 -4.54 -27.75 14.55
C GLY A 9 -3.96 -26.70 13.62
N VAL A 10 -4.00 -25.44 14.05
CA VAL A 10 -3.33 -24.33 13.38
C VAL A 10 -2.31 -23.76 14.36
N PHE A 11 -1.06 -23.65 13.92
CA PHE A 11 -0.01 -22.94 14.67
C PHE A 11 0.27 -21.61 13.98
N ILE A 12 0.29 -20.55 14.77
CA ILE A 12 0.49 -19.18 14.31
C ILE A 12 1.72 -18.61 15.00
N THR A 13 2.59 -17.95 14.24
CA THR A 13 3.72 -17.16 14.77
C THR A 13 3.83 -15.84 14.01
N THR A 14 4.43 -14.83 14.63
CA THR A 14 4.76 -13.55 13.97
C THR A 14 6.13 -13.58 13.28
N SER A 15 6.91 -14.65 13.47
CA SER A 15 8.22 -14.89 12.85
C SER A 15 8.14 -16.02 11.80
N GLY A 16 9.28 -16.56 11.38
CA GLY A 16 9.34 -17.74 10.49
C GLY A 16 9.48 -19.06 11.27
N TYR A 17 9.10 -20.16 10.61
CA TYR A 17 9.41 -21.52 11.08
C TYR A 17 10.77 -21.99 10.56
N THR A 18 11.41 -22.91 11.29
CA THR A 18 12.61 -23.59 10.80
C THR A 18 12.25 -24.60 9.71
N SER A 19 13.22 -24.97 8.87
CA SER A 19 13.02 -25.99 7.83
C SER A 19 12.53 -27.32 8.42
N GLN A 20 13.06 -27.74 9.58
CA GLN A 20 12.61 -28.98 10.23
C GLN A 20 11.15 -28.89 10.68
N ALA A 21 10.70 -27.75 11.20
CA ALA A 21 9.32 -27.57 11.62
C ALA A 21 8.34 -27.61 10.43
N ILE A 22 8.73 -27.02 9.30
CA ILE A 22 7.96 -27.05 8.05
C ILE A 22 7.87 -28.49 7.52
N GLU A 23 8.99 -29.21 7.50
CA GLU A 23 9.04 -30.61 7.06
C GLU A 23 8.19 -31.52 7.96
N PHE A 24 8.27 -31.33 9.28
CA PHE A 24 7.42 -32.04 10.22
C PHE A 24 5.93 -31.75 10.00
N ALA A 25 5.54 -30.49 9.80
CA ALA A 25 4.14 -30.15 9.54
C ALA A 25 3.62 -30.77 8.23
N ARG A 26 4.47 -30.93 7.22
CA ARG A 26 4.12 -31.62 5.96
C ARG A 26 3.90 -33.12 6.14
N SER A 27 4.59 -33.75 7.10
CA SER A 27 4.43 -35.18 7.36
C SER A 27 3.17 -35.51 8.19
N VAL A 28 2.54 -34.49 8.79
CA VAL A 28 1.32 -34.64 9.60
C VAL A 28 0.15 -33.90 8.94
N GLU A 29 -0.82 -34.63 8.37
CA GLU A 29 -1.97 -34.07 7.65
C GLU A 29 -2.87 -33.12 8.46
N ARG A 30 -2.72 -33.09 9.78
CA ARG A 30 -3.62 -32.40 10.71
C ARG A 30 -3.11 -31.03 11.15
N VAL A 31 -1.96 -30.57 10.67
CA VAL A 31 -1.35 -29.31 11.13
C VAL A 31 -1.22 -28.31 9.97
N VAL A 32 -1.69 -27.09 10.20
CA VAL A 32 -1.44 -25.95 9.31
C VAL A 32 -0.52 -24.96 10.03
N LEU A 33 0.53 -24.51 9.35
CA LEU A 33 1.42 -23.46 9.83
C LEU A 33 1.03 -22.13 9.20
N VAL A 34 0.97 -21.07 10.01
CA VAL A 34 0.79 -19.68 9.58
C VAL A 34 1.96 -18.88 10.17
N ASP A 35 2.87 -18.45 9.31
CA ASP A 35 4.02 -17.63 9.69
C ASP A 35 3.70 -16.14 9.58
N GLY A 36 4.65 -15.28 9.98
CA GLY A 36 4.48 -13.84 10.01
C GLY A 36 3.99 -13.22 8.68
N PRO A 37 4.64 -13.51 7.53
CA PRO A 37 4.18 -13.02 6.24
C PRO A 37 2.76 -13.47 5.89
N ARG A 38 2.45 -14.77 6.05
CA ARG A 38 1.10 -15.28 5.77
C ARG A 38 0.05 -14.70 6.71
N LEU A 39 0.40 -14.52 7.98
CA LEU A 39 -0.45 -13.87 8.97
C LEU A 39 -0.75 -12.42 8.55
N ALA A 40 0.25 -11.66 8.13
CA ALA A 40 0.09 -10.28 7.69
C ALA A 40 -0.80 -10.17 6.43
N GLU A 41 -0.62 -11.06 5.46
CA GLU A 41 -1.52 -11.14 4.30
C GLU A 41 -2.98 -11.37 4.72
N LEU A 42 -3.22 -12.30 5.64
CA LEU A 42 -4.56 -12.60 6.15
C LEU A 42 -5.13 -11.41 6.95
N MET A 43 -4.32 -10.74 7.77
CA MET A 43 -4.73 -9.54 8.51
C MET A 43 -5.18 -8.43 7.56
N ILE A 44 -4.45 -8.20 6.47
CA ILE A 44 -4.81 -7.19 5.46
C ILE A 44 -6.06 -7.62 4.69
N ALA A 45 -6.09 -8.86 4.18
CA ALA A 45 -7.19 -9.37 3.36
C ALA A 45 -8.53 -9.40 4.09
N HIS A 46 -8.51 -9.58 5.41
CA HIS A 46 -9.71 -9.62 6.26
C HIS A 46 -9.88 -8.40 7.15
N GLU A 47 -9.05 -7.37 6.97
CA GLU A 47 -9.07 -6.12 7.76
C GLU A 47 -9.02 -6.35 9.29
N VAL A 48 -8.34 -7.41 9.74
CA VAL A 48 -8.19 -7.75 11.16
C VAL A 48 -6.94 -7.07 11.72
N SER A 49 -7.11 -6.35 12.84
CA SER A 49 -6.00 -5.70 13.55
C SER A 49 -5.19 -4.72 12.70
N VAL A 50 -5.78 -4.20 11.62
CA VAL A 50 -5.22 -3.17 10.75
C VAL A 50 -6.17 -1.98 10.67
N SER A 51 -5.65 -0.81 10.29
CA SER A 51 -6.48 0.38 10.02
C SER A 51 -6.05 1.01 8.70
N ALA A 52 -7.04 1.38 7.88
CA ALA A 52 -6.79 2.09 6.64
C ALA A 52 -6.58 3.58 6.90
N ARG A 53 -5.67 4.20 6.14
CA ARG A 53 -5.49 5.66 6.13
C ARG A 53 -5.55 6.19 4.71
N THR A 54 -6.24 7.31 4.50
CA THR A 54 -6.22 8.02 3.22
C THR A 54 -4.89 8.77 3.08
N VAL A 55 -4.19 8.53 1.97
CA VAL A 55 -2.97 9.27 1.61
C VAL A 55 -3.20 10.04 0.32
N LYS A 56 -2.70 11.28 0.25
CA LYS A 56 -2.63 12.03 -1.00
C LYS A 56 -1.44 11.51 -1.80
N ILE A 57 -1.68 11.06 -3.03
CA ILE A 57 -0.63 10.67 -3.98
C ILE A 57 -0.60 11.74 -5.07
N PRO A 58 0.35 12.71 -5.01
CA PRO A 58 0.51 13.71 -6.05
C PRO A 58 0.85 13.05 -7.39
N LYS A 59 0.27 13.55 -8.48
CA LYS A 59 0.60 13.16 -9.85
C LYS A 59 1.29 14.33 -10.53
N ILE A 60 2.26 14.04 -11.40
CA ILE A 60 2.83 15.06 -12.29
C ILE A 60 1.74 15.54 -13.23
N ASP A 61 1.58 16.86 -13.30
CA ASP A 61 0.74 17.55 -14.26
C ASP A 61 1.58 17.84 -15.50
N SER A 62 1.41 17.04 -16.56
CA SER A 62 2.16 17.21 -17.82
C SER A 62 1.85 18.54 -18.48
N ASP A 63 0.59 18.96 -18.42
CA ASP A 63 0.07 20.13 -19.13
C ASP A 63 0.65 21.44 -18.57
N TYR A 64 1.10 21.43 -17.31
CA TYR A 64 1.84 22.55 -16.71
C TYR A 64 3.24 22.74 -17.29
N PHE A 65 3.90 21.67 -17.73
CA PHE A 65 5.28 21.69 -18.23
C PHE A 65 5.38 21.69 -19.76
N ASP A 66 4.26 21.54 -20.48
CA ASP A 66 4.23 21.58 -21.94
C ASP A 66 4.35 23.05 -22.43
N GLU A 67 5.56 23.40 -22.89
CA GLU A 67 5.96 24.74 -23.35
C GLU A 67 5.24 25.24 -24.63
N GLU A 68 4.37 24.43 -25.23
CA GLU A 68 3.62 24.77 -26.46
C GLU A 68 2.35 25.61 -26.19
N SER A 69 2.05 25.91 -24.92
CA SER A 69 0.88 26.69 -24.48
C SER A 69 1.12 28.18 -24.28
N THR A 70 2.26 28.74 -24.71
CA THR A 70 2.49 30.20 -24.64
C THR A 70 1.71 30.91 -25.75
N ASN A 71 0.39 30.91 -25.63
CA ASN A 71 -0.46 31.90 -26.28
C ASN A 71 -0.38 33.18 -25.44
N PRO A 72 0.02 34.34 -26.01
CA PRO A 72 0.20 35.61 -25.28
C PRO A 72 -1.07 36.23 -24.67
N SER A 73 -2.18 35.49 -24.60
CA SER A 73 -3.39 35.91 -23.90
C SER A 73 -3.27 35.49 -22.43
N LEU A 74 -3.08 36.50 -21.57
CA LEU A 74 -2.84 36.50 -20.12
C LEU A 74 -3.91 35.80 -19.24
N GLU A 75 -4.48 34.68 -19.67
CA GLU A 75 -5.45 33.92 -18.88
C GLU A 75 -4.71 32.91 -17.99
N PRO A 76 -4.94 32.91 -16.66
CA PRO A 76 -4.39 31.89 -15.78
C PRO A 76 -4.89 30.50 -16.21
N SER A 77 -4.02 29.49 -16.12
CA SER A 77 -4.40 28.11 -16.42
C SER A 77 -5.69 27.75 -15.68
N PRO A 78 -6.68 27.12 -16.34
CA PRO A 78 -7.98 26.81 -15.75
C PRO A 78 -7.89 25.91 -14.51
N ASN A 79 -6.73 25.29 -14.27
CA ASN A 79 -6.44 24.47 -13.10
C ASN A 79 -5.84 25.26 -11.91
N GLY A 80 -5.78 26.59 -11.98
CA GLY A 80 -5.34 27.44 -10.86
C GLY A 80 -3.84 27.34 -10.54
N GLY A 81 -3.03 26.92 -11.51
CA GLY A 81 -1.57 26.93 -11.39
C GLY A 81 -1.00 28.36 -11.30
N PRO A 82 0.15 28.56 -10.64
CA PRO A 82 0.82 29.86 -10.64
C PRO A 82 1.11 30.29 -12.09
N PRO A 83 1.07 31.60 -12.39
CA PRO A 83 1.35 32.06 -13.74
C PRO A 83 2.79 31.69 -14.15
N GLY A 84 2.99 31.42 -15.44
CA GLY A 84 4.28 30.95 -15.98
C GLY A 84 5.46 31.86 -15.61
N PRO A 85 6.70 31.36 -15.70
CA PRO A 85 7.91 32.07 -15.26
C PRO A 85 8.09 33.46 -15.90
N GLU A 86 7.52 33.69 -17.10
CA GLU A 86 7.49 35.01 -17.75
C GLU A 86 6.71 36.06 -16.95
N VAL A 87 5.60 35.69 -16.31
CA VAL A 87 4.78 36.61 -15.49
C VAL A 87 5.50 36.96 -14.19
N ALA A 88 6.21 35.99 -13.61
CA ALA A 88 7.05 36.22 -12.44
C ALA A 88 8.28 37.11 -12.74
N ALA A 89 8.74 37.14 -13.99
CA ALA A 89 9.84 38.00 -14.43
C ALA A 89 9.41 39.47 -14.61
N ILE A 90 8.15 39.73 -14.99
CA ILE A 90 7.61 41.09 -15.18
C ILE A 90 7.28 41.78 -13.85
N LEU A 91 7.05 41.01 -12.78
CA LEU A 91 6.69 41.51 -11.44
C LEU A 91 7.88 41.66 -10.47
N ARG A 92 9.12 41.55 -10.96
CA ARG A 92 10.31 41.92 -10.17
C ARG A 92 10.55 43.43 -10.31
N PRO A 93 10.65 44.19 -9.20
CA PRO A 93 10.95 45.63 -9.24
C PRO A 93 12.36 45.91 -9.77
#